data_AF-A0A1E4AZS5-F1
#
_entry.id   AF-A0A1E4AZS5-F1
#
_cell.length_a   1.000
_cell.length_b   1.000
_cell.length_c   1.000
_cell.angle_alpha   90.00
_cell.angle_beta   90.00
_cell.angle_gamma   90.00
#
_symmetry.space_group_name_H-M   'P 1'
#
loop_
_entity.id
_entity.type
_entity.pdbx_description
1 polymer ?
#
loop_
_entity_poly.entity_id
_entity_poly.type
_entity_poly.pdbx_seq_one_letter_code
_entity_poly.pdbx_strand_id
1 'polypeptide(L)'
;MFGLGRKDSKGKQVRLEHRGRNLRASRTGGLSARAESRIGPVNATINTAKGVRLSTRVARGTHVALQRGRFRLQGRWNAGPLGFNLSKSGASASLRTAHGSFNFLKPRYSSFKLAGVQVRGKNAVYMHTAMLLMTALVVIGAVLVRAAIFAGWLVFLVLAWAFDVLRGFVNGALAASEPEPRETPSD
;
A
#
# COMPACT_ATOMS: atom_id res chain seq x y z
N MET A 1 -7.37 35.26 0.04
CA MET A 1 -8.50 34.31 -0.07
C MET A 1 -9.50 34.59 1.03
N PHE A 2 -10.77 34.79 0.67
CA PHE A 2 -11.87 34.93 1.62
C PHE A 2 -12.52 33.56 1.84
N GLY A 3 -12.67 33.16 3.10
CA GLY A 3 -13.40 31.96 3.49
C GLY A 3 -14.85 32.31 3.78
N LEU A 4 -15.66 32.51 2.72
CA LEU A 4 -17.10 32.81 2.77
C LEU A 4 -17.88 31.75 1.97
N GLY A 5 -19.19 31.60 2.22
CA GLY A 5 -20.09 30.74 1.43
C GLY A 5 -20.53 29.40 2.06
N ARG A 6 -19.75 28.81 2.99
CA ARG A 6 -20.18 27.59 3.69
C ARG A 6 -21.10 27.89 4.87
N LYS A 7 -22.36 27.48 4.77
CA LYS A 7 -23.38 27.58 5.82
C LYS A 7 -23.57 26.23 6.55
N ASP A 8 -23.98 26.27 7.82
CA ASP A 8 -24.38 25.08 8.58
C ASP A 8 -25.82 24.65 8.24
N SER A 9 -26.30 23.56 8.84
CA SER A 9 -27.67 23.08 8.67
C SER A 9 -28.74 24.06 9.16
N LYS A 10 -28.35 25.09 9.92
CA LYS A 10 -29.20 26.19 10.41
C LYS A 10 -29.01 27.48 9.60
N GLY A 11 -28.34 27.41 8.44
CA GLY A 11 -28.11 28.55 7.54
C GLY A 11 -27.05 29.55 8.02
N LYS A 12 -26.36 29.30 9.14
CA LYS A 12 -25.32 30.21 9.67
C LYS A 12 -23.99 30.01 8.98
N GLN A 13 -23.31 31.11 8.67
CA GLN A 13 -21.97 31.08 8.08
C GLN A 13 -20.97 30.41 9.03
N VAL A 14 -20.37 29.28 8.60
CA VAL A 14 -19.48 28.44 9.42
C VAL A 14 -18.10 29.08 9.58
N ARG A 15 -17.64 29.83 8.57
CA ARG A 15 -16.31 30.43 8.57
C ARG A 15 -16.38 31.84 8.00
N LEU A 16 -15.73 32.77 8.70
CA LEU A 16 -15.49 34.15 8.28
C LEU A 16 -14.00 34.40 8.52
N GLU A 17 -13.21 34.24 7.46
CA GLU A 17 -11.79 34.56 7.49
C GLU A 17 -11.35 35.23 6.20
N HIS A 18 -10.41 36.15 6.32
CA HIS A 18 -9.61 36.66 5.23
C HIS A 18 -8.15 36.26 5.47
N ARG A 19 -7.53 35.61 4.48
CA ARG A 19 -6.11 35.24 4.52
C ARG A 19 -5.39 35.88 3.34
N GLY A 20 -4.51 36.82 3.64
CA GLY A 20 -3.49 37.35 2.73
C GLY A 20 -2.14 36.63 2.92
N ARG A 21 -1.09 37.13 2.26
CA ARG A 21 0.27 36.57 2.32
C ARG A 21 0.87 36.68 3.72
N ASN A 22 0.79 37.87 4.31
CA ASN A 22 1.37 38.20 5.61
C ASN A 22 0.32 38.54 6.67
N LEU A 23 -0.96 38.62 6.30
CA LEU A 23 -2.04 39.02 7.20
C LEU A 23 -3.15 37.96 7.21
N ARG A 24 -3.73 37.73 8.38
CA ARG A 24 -4.94 36.92 8.54
C ARG A 24 -5.89 37.63 9.48
N ALA A 25 -7.11 37.85 9.03
CA ALA A 25 -8.23 38.28 9.84
C ALA A 25 -9.24 37.13 9.93
N SER A 26 -9.76 36.84 11.11
CA SER A 26 -10.82 35.84 11.28
C SER A 26 -11.66 36.14 12.50
N ARG A 27 -12.95 35.76 12.45
CA ARG A 27 -13.88 35.99 13.57
C ARG A 27 -13.41 35.35 14.89
N THR A 28 -12.86 34.14 14.83
CA THR A 28 -12.45 33.38 16.02
C THR A 28 -10.98 33.56 16.39
N GLY A 29 -10.11 33.74 15.39
CA GLY A 29 -8.67 33.85 15.59
C GLY A 29 -8.15 35.29 15.62
N GLY A 30 -9.02 36.28 15.44
CA GLY A 30 -8.66 37.70 15.39
C GLY A 30 -7.80 38.07 14.18
N LEU A 31 -7.08 39.18 14.33
CA LEU A 31 -6.10 39.69 13.37
C LEU A 31 -4.69 39.18 13.73
N SER A 32 -3.95 38.70 12.75
CA SER A 32 -2.56 38.30 12.92
C SER A 32 -1.72 38.67 11.71
N ALA A 33 -0.51 39.17 11.97
CA ALA A 33 0.50 39.43 10.97
C ALA A 33 1.62 38.39 11.08
N ARG A 34 2.26 38.05 9.96
CA ARG A 34 3.40 37.14 9.85
C ARG A 34 4.48 37.77 9.01
N ALA A 35 5.72 37.71 9.49
CA ALA A 35 6.92 37.88 8.69
C ALA A 35 7.72 36.57 8.71
N GLU A 36 8.28 36.18 7.58
CA GLU A 36 9.12 34.99 7.44
C GLU A 36 10.39 35.37 6.68
N SER A 37 11.54 34.98 7.21
CA SER A 37 12.84 35.19 6.60
C SER A 37 13.70 33.94 6.75
N ARG A 38 14.55 33.68 5.75
CA ARG A 38 15.48 32.56 5.75
C ARG A 38 16.88 33.09 5.98
N ILE A 39 17.52 32.65 7.07
CA ILE A 39 18.87 33.01 7.46
C ILE A 39 19.72 31.74 7.33
N GLY A 40 20.35 31.59 6.16
CA GLY A 40 21.10 30.38 5.80
C GLY A 40 20.24 29.09 5.86
N PRO A 41 20.61 28.10 6.69
CA PRO A 41 19.84 26.86 6.83
C PRO A 41 18.60 27.00 7.72
N VAL A 42 18.45 28.12 8.42
CA VAL A 42 17.37 28.34 9.41
C VAL A 42 16.29 29.25 8.83
N ASN A 43 15.03 28.82 8.91
CA ASN A 43 13.87 29.65 8.65
C ASN A 43 13.36 30.25 9.96
N ALA A 44 13.30 31.57 10.02
CA ALA A 44 12.74 32.33 11.12
C ALA A 44 11.39 32.90 10.73
N THR A 45 10.37 32.61 11.53
CA THR A 45 9.01 33.15 11.36
C THR A 45 8.60 33.88 12.61
N ILE A 46 8.14 35.12 12.46
CA ILE A 46 7.54 35.91 13.53
C ILE A 46 6.07 36.07 13.21
N ASN A 47 5.20 35.83 14.19
CA ASN A 47 3.77 36.03 14.05
C ASN A 47 3.21 36.75 15.28
N THR A 48 2.39 37.79 15.09
CA THR A 48 1.87 38.59 16.21
C THR A 48 1.04 37.77 17.19
N ALA A 49 0.26 36.80 16.69
CA ALA A 49 -0.55 35.93 17.54
C ALA A 49 0.21 34.68 18.02
N LYS A 50 1.17 34.16 17.24
CA LYS A 50 1.86 32.87 17.47
C LYS A 50 3.31 33.00 17.96
N GLY A 51 3.85 34.20 18.12
CA GLY A 51 5.23 34.44 18.55
C GLY A 51 6.26 34.00 17.50
N VAL A 52 7.46 33.69 17.97
CA VAL A 52 8.61 33.33 17.13
C VAL A 52 8.70 31.81 16.92
N ARG A 53 9.06 31.41 15.70
CA ARG A 53 9.42 30.05 15.31
C ARG A 53 10.74 30.07 14.54
N LEU A 54 11.71 29.30 15.02
CA LEU A 54 12.93 28.98 14.30
C LEU A 54 12.83 27.54 13.83
N SER A 55 13.18 27.24 12.58
CA SER A 55 13.15 25.87 12.07
C SER A 55 14.27 25.61 11.09
N THR A 56 14.88 24.44 11.17
CA THR A 56 15.94 24.01 10.26
C THR A 56 15.70 22.59 9.79
N ARG A 57 16.19 22.29 8.59
CA ARG A 57 16.20 20.94 8.03
C ARG A 57 17.53 20.30 8.44
N VAL A 58 17.47 19.19 9.18
CA VAL A 58 18.67 18.46 9.61
C VAL A 58 19.08 17.45 8.54
N ALA A 59 18.09 16.72 8.00
CA ALA A 59 18.30 15.71 6.98
C ALA A 59 17.09 15.70 6.02
N ARG A 60 17.19 14.95 4.92
CA ARG A 60 16.06 14.78 4.00
C ARG A 60 14.90 14.09 4.74
N GLY A 61 13.79 14.81 4.84
CA GLY A 61 12.59 14.34 5.56
C GLY A 61 12.62 14.62 7.06
N THR A 62 13.68 15.20 7.63
CA THR A 62 13.78 15.52 9.07
C THR A 62 13.97 17.02 9.30
N HIS A 63 13.10 17.58 10.13
CA HIS A 63 13.12 18.98 10.53
C HIS A 63 13.06 19.10 12.04
N VAL A 64 13.81 20.06 12.56
CA VAL A 64 13.71 20.49 13.94
C VAL A 64 13.27 21.95 13.98
N ALA A 65 12.44 22.28 14.96
CA ALA A 65 11.96 23.63 15.14
C ALA A 65 11.84 23.98 16.62
N LEU A 66 12.17 25.21 16.95
CA LEU A 66 11.85 25.82 18.24
C LEU A 66 10.70 26.80 18.00
N GLN A 67 9.56 26.56 18.63
CA GLN A 67 8.39 27.44 18.52
C GLN A 67 7.89 27.80 19.92
N ARG A 68 7.90 29.09 20.27
CA ARG A 68 7.53 29.58 21.61
C ARG A 68 8.25 28.81 22.74
N GLY A 69 9.57 28.65 22.61
CA GLY A 69 10.38 27.88 23.56
C GLY A 69 10.20 26.36 23.54
N ARG A 70 9.30 25.82 22.70
CA ARG A 70 9.07 24.36 22.60
C ARG A 70 9.80 23.76 21.42
N PHE A 71 10.68 22.79 21.70
CA PHE A 71 11.33 21.98 20.69
C PHE A 71 10.35 21.03 20.01
N ARG A 72 10.42 20.96 18.67
CA ARG A 72 9.63 20.10 17.80
C ARG A 72 10.58 19.35 16.87
N LEU A 73 10.59 18.03 16.98
CA LEU A 73 11.19 17.14 16.00
C LEU A 73 10.09 16.58 15.10
N GLN A 74 10.29 16.61 13.79
CA GLN A 74 9.40 16.02 12.81
C GLN A 74 10.20 15.32 11.72
N GLY A 75 9.95 14.03 11.54
CA GLY A 75 10.46 13.22 10.44
C GLY A 75 9.31 12.67 9.60
N ARG A 76 9.43 12.69 8.28
CA ARG A 76 8.49 12.04 7.37
C ARG A 76 9.23 11.50 6.15
N TRP A 77 9.14 10.19 5.96
CA TRP A 77 9.72 9.48 4.84
C TRP A 77 8.65 8.59 4.22
N ASN A 78 8.64 8.54 2.90
CA ASN A 78 7.75 7.65 2.16
C ASN A 78 8.56 6.96 1.07
N ALA A 79 8.38 5.65 0.95
CA ALA A 79 8.96 4.81 -0.09
C ALA A 79 7.83 3.97 -0.68
N GLY A 80 7.24 4.44 -1.78
CA GLY A 80 6.07 3.82 -2.40
C GLY A 80 4.89 3.71 -1.42
N PRO A 81 4.36 2.50 -1.15
CA PRO A 81 3.26 2.30 -0.21
C PRO A 81 3.69 2.42 1.26
N LEU A 82 4.99 2.37 1.57
CA LEU A 82 5.50 2.46 2.93
C LEU A 82 5.71 3.92 3.34
N GLY A 83 5.24 4.26 4.53
CA GLY A 83 5.40 5.58 5.14
C GLY A 83 5.93 5.45 6.56
N PHE A 84 6.99 6.19 6.88
CA PHE A 84 7.54 6.31 8.21
C PHE A 84 7.44 7.75 8.70
N ASN A 85 6.91 7.94 9.90
CA ASN A 85 6.75 9.25 10.53
C ASN A 85 7.44 9.23 11.88
N LEU A 86 8.19 10.28 12.18
CA LEU A 86 8.83 10.49 13.47
C LEU A 86 8.34 11.83 14.04
N SER A 87 8.07 11.85 15.34
CA SER A 87 7.77 13.08 16.06
C SER A 87 8.39 13.02 17.46
N LYS A 88 8.30 14.13 18.20
CA LYS A 88 8.69 14.16 19.62
C LYS A 88 7.99 13.08 20.46
N SER A 89 6.78 12.68 20.11
CA SER A 89 6.00 11.66 20.83
C SER A 89 6.21 10.23 20.31
N GLY A 90 7.21 10.02 19.45
CA GLY A 90 7.60 8.71 18.94
C GLY A 90 7.40 8.55 17.44
N ALA A 91 7.58 7.32 16.98
CA ALA A 91 7.54 6.97 15.57
C ALA A 91 6.27 6.20 15.17
N SER A 92 5.95 6.17 13.88
CA SER A 92 4.96 5.29 13.30
C SER A 92 5.36 4.85 11.89
N ALA A 93 5.09 3.59 11.58
CA ALA A 93 5.30 2.99 10.28
C ALA A 93 3.95 2.51 9.74
N SER A 94 3.68 2.80 8.48
CA SER A 94 2.42 2.45 7.84
C SER A 94 2.63 1.94 6.42
N LEU A 95 1.77 1.02 6.00
CA LEU A 95 1.65 0.52 4.64
C LEU A 95 0.31 0.98 4.05
N ARG A 96 0.36 1.60 2.88
CA ARG A 96 -0.83 1.94 2.10
C ARG A 96 -1.23 0.74 1.23
N THR A 97 -2.49 0.36 1.32
CA THR A 97 -3.11 -0.72 0.56
C THR A 97 -4.25 -0.17 -0.29
N ALA A 98 -4.76 -0.94 -1.26
CA ALA A 98 -5.91 -0.52 -2.06
C ALA A 98 -7.14 -0.17 -1.19
N HIS A 99 -7.28 -0.86 -0.06
CA HIS A 99 -8.39 -0.73 0.87
C HIS A 99 -8.08 0.25 2.02
N GLY A 100 -7.00 1.03 1.97
CA GLY A 100 -6.72 2.07 2.98
C GLY A 100 -5.28 2.09 3.47
N SER A 101 -5.10 2.18 4.79
CA SER A 101 -3.77 2.28 5.40
C SER A 101 -3.66 1.41 6.64
N PHE A 102 -2.67 0.54 6.67
CA PHE A 102 -2.31 -0.28 7.81
C PHE A 102 -1.15 0.35 8.57
N ASN A 103 -1.26 0.56 9.87
CA ASN A 103 -0.17 1.08 10.70
C ASN A 103 0.37 -0.02 11.62
N PHE A 104 1.67 -0.32 11.49
CA PHE A 104 2.33 -1.39 12.24
C PHE A 104 2.50 -1.05 13.71
N LEU A 105 2.91 0.20 14.01
CA LEU A 105 3.28 0.63 15.36
C LEU A 105 2.09 1.21 16.14
N LYS A 106 1.13 1.82 15.44
CA LYS A 106 -0.01 2.48 16.07
C LYS A 106 -1.32 2.04 15.41
N PRO A 107 -1.87 0.86 15.79
CA PRO A 107 -3.09 0.29 15.21
C PRO A 107 -4.30 1.24 15.19
N ARG A 108 -4.39 2.16 16.17
CA ARG A 108 -5.44 3.19 16.24
C ARG A 108 -5.43 4.18 15.07
N TYR A 109 -4.35 4.26 14.29
CA TYR A 109 -4.24 5.11 13.11
C TYR A 109 -4.41 4.35 11.80
N SER A 110 -4.78 3.07 11.85
CA SER A 110 -5.15 2.29 10.67
C SER A 110 -6.52 2.72 10.13
N SER A 111 -6.73 2.53 8.83
CA SER A 111 -8.01 2.76 8.16
C SER A 111 -8.25 1.72 7.08
N PHE A 112 -9.49 1.28 6.97
CA PHE A 112 -9.95 0.30 5.99
C PHE A 112 -11.18 0.87 5.28
N LYS A 113 -11.27 0.75 3.97
CA LYS A 113 -12.36 1.24 3.15
C LYS A 113 -12.81 0.15 2.20
N LEU A 114 -14.09 -0.17 2.26
CA LEU A 114 -14.74 -1.15 1.39
C LEU A 114 -16.13 -0.62 1.03
N ALA A 115 -16.51 -0.71 -0.24
CA ALA A 115 -17.82 -0.26 -0.74
C ALA A 115 -18.24 1.15 -0.27
N GLY A 116 -17.30 2.10 -0.23
CA GLY A 116 -17.56 3.48 0.20
C GLY A 116 -17.53 3.72 1.71
N VAL A 117 -17.68 2.68 2.53
CA VAL A 117 -17.64 2.78 4.00
C VAL A 117 -16.20 2.75 4.50
N GLN A 118 -15.81 3.76 5.29
CA GLN A 118 -14.47 3.83 5.89
C GLN A 118 -14.51 3.50 7.38
N VAL A 119 -13.91 2.38 7.77
CA VAL A 119 -13.65 1.99 9.15
C VAL A 119 -12.28 2.50 9.58
N ARG A 120 -12.16 3.02 10.80
CA ARG A 120 -10.91 3.57 11.35
C ARG A 120 -10.56 2.94 12.68
N GLY A 121 -9.29 2.99 13.03
CA GLY A 121 -8.79 2.54 14.31
C GLY A 121 -8.48 1.04 14.36
N LYS A 122 -8.58 0.46 15.56
CA LYS A 122 -8.23 -0.96 15.79
C LYS A 122 -9.08 -1.91 14.93
N ASN A 123 -10.35 -1.59 14.70
CA ASN A 123 -11.23 -2.42 13.86
C ASN A 123 -10.75 -2.48 12.40
N ALA A 124 -10.10 -1.43 11.89
CA ALA A 124 -9.53 -1.46 10.55
C ALA A 124 -8.38 -2.47 10.44
N VAL A 125 -7.62 -2.71 11.51
CA VAL A 125 -6.59 -3.75 11.52
C VAL A 125 -7.22 -5.13 11.35
N TYR A 126 -8.29 -5.44 12.10
CA TYR A 126 -8.99 -6.72 11.93
C TYR A 126 -9.53 -6.91 10.51
N MET A 127 -10.05 -5.85 9.88
CA MET A 127 -10.52 -5.95 8.49
C MET A 127 -9.37 -6.18 7.49
N HIS A 128 -8.23 -5.51 7.64
CA HIS A 128 -7.03 -5.78 6.83
C HIS A 128 -6.55 -7.22 7.03
N THR A 129 -6.51 -7.71 8.26
CA THR A 129 -6.11 -9.10 8.57
C THR A 129 -7.08 -10.11 7.96
N ALA A 130 -8.39 -9.91 8.10
CA ALA A 130 -9.40 -10.79 7.51
C ALA A 130 -9.28 -10.85 5.98
N MET A 131 -9.05 -9.70 5.33
CA MET A 131 -8.88 -9.65 3.88
C MET A 131 -7.58 -10.32 3.42
N LEU A 132 -6.50 -10.16 4.18
CA LEU A 132 -5.23 -10.84 3.93
C LEU A 132 -5.40 -12.36 4.03
N LEU A 133 -6.08 -12.86 5.07
CA LEU A 133 -6.36 -14.29 5.25
C LEU A 133 -7.24 -14.84 4.13
N MET A 134 -8.31 -14.13 3.75
CA MET A 134 -9.17 -14.52 2.63
C MET A 134 -8.35 -14.65 1.34
N THR A 135 -7.51 -13.65 1.05
CA THR A 135 -6.65 -13.64 -0.14
C THR A 135 -5.64 -14.79 -0.09
N ALA A 136 -5.02 -15.05 1.06
CA ALA A 136 -4.07 -16.14 1.24
C ALA A 136 -4.73 -17.50 1.00
N LEU A 137 -5.95 -17.73 1.52
CA LEU A 137 -6.68 -18.97 1.31
C LEU A 137 -6.99 -19.21 -0.18
N VAL A 138 -7.44 -18.18 -0.90
CA VAL A 138 -7.70 -18.26 -2.34
C VAL A 138 -6.42 -18.58 -3.11
N VAL A 139 -5.31 -17.91 -2.78
CA VAL A 139 -4.02 -18.15 -3.43
C VAL A 139 -3.52 -19.57 -3.16
N ILE A 140 -3.58 -20.04 -1.92
CA ILE A 140 -3.20 -21.41 -1.55
C ILE A 140 -4.06 -22.41 -2.31
N GLY A 141 -5.38 -22.24 -2.34
CA GLY A 141 -6.29 -23.10 -3.08
C GLY A 141 -5.95 -23.14 -4.58
N ALA A 142 -5.70 -21.99 -5.20
CA ALA A 142 -5.30 -21.91 -6.61
C ALA A 142 -3.95 -22.60 -6.88
N VAL A 143 -2.99 -22.46 -5.97
CA VAL A 143 -1.69 -23.16 -6.05
C VAL A 143 -1.88 -24.67 -5.95
N LEU A 144 -2.70 -25.14 -5.01
CA LEU A 144 -2.98 -26.57 -4.83
C LEU A 144 -3.66 -27.18 -6.06
N VAL A 145 -4.65 -26.48 -6.64
CA VAL A 145 -5.32 -26.93 -7.88
C VAL A 145 -4.32 -27.01 -9.03
N ARG A 146 -3.46 -25.99 -9.21
CA ARG A 146 -2.42 -26.02 -10.24
C ARG A 146 -1.42 -27.14 -10.02
N ALA A 147 -1.01 -27.37 -8.77
CA ALA A 147 -0.11 -28.46 -8.42
C ALA A 147 -0.75 -29.83 -8.70
N ALA A 148 -2.05 -30.00 -8.41
CA ALA A 148 -2.79 -31.22 -8.70
C ALA A 148 -2.92 -31.49 -10.20
N ILE A 149 -3.25 -30.46 -11.00
CA ILE A 149 -3.28 -30.56 -12.47
C ILE A 149 -1.90 -30.94 -13.00
N PHE A 150 -0.85 -30.29 -12.51
CA PHE A 150 0.52 -30.57 -12.91
C PHE A 150 0.93 -32.01 -12.54
N ALA A 151 0.63 -32.46 -11.32
CA ALA A 151 0.91 -33.84 -10.90
C ALA A 151 0.11 -34.85 -11.74
N GLY A 152 -1.17 -34.58 -12.02
CA GLY A 152 -1.99 -35.42 -12.90
C GLY A 152 -1.43 -35.49 -14.32
N TRP A 153 -0.90 -34.38 -14.84
CA TRP A 153 -0.22 -34.35 -16.13
C TRP A 153 1.04 -35.21 -16.14
N LEU A 154 1.86 -35.15 -15.08
CA LEU A 154 3.03 -36.02 -14.95
C LEU A 154 2.66 -37.51 -14.91
N VAL A 155 1.62 -37.87 -14.16
CA VAL A 155 1.10 -39.25 -14.12
C VAL A 155 0.63 -39.69 -15.51
N PHE A 156 -0.13 -38.84 -16.21
CA PHE A 156 -0.57 -39.12 -17.57
C PHE A 156 0.61 -39.37 -18.52
N LEU A 157 1.66 -38.55 -18.47
CA LEU A 157 2.85 -38.73 -19.31
C LEU A 157 3.55 -40.07 -19.05
N VAL A 158 3.67 -40.48 -17.78
CA VAL A 158 4.26 -41.78 -17.43
C VAL A 158 3.42 -42.93 -17.97
N LEU A 159 2.09 -42.85 -17.84
CA LEU A 159 1.18 -43.88 -18.36
C LEU A 159 1.18 -43.93 -19.89
N ALA A 160 1.18 -42.78 -20.56
CA ALA A 160 1.24 -42.69 -22.01
C ALA A 160 2.55 -43.28 -22.55
N TRP A 161 3.68 -42.94 -21.94
CA TRP A 161 4.98 -43.53 -22.29
C TRP A 161 4.98 -45.05 -22.12
N ALA A 162 4.47 -45.56 -20.99
CA ALA A 162 4.39 -47.01 -20.76
C ALA A 162 3.50 -47.72 -21.79
N PHE A 163 2.38 -47.10 -22.17
CA PHE A 163 1.49 -47.59 -23.21
C PHE A 163 2.17 -47.63 -24.59
N ASP A 164 2.89 -46.58 -24.97
CA ASP A 164 3.62 -46.53 -26.24
C ASP A 164 4.72 -47.60 -26.31
N VAL A 165 5.46 -47.81 -25.22
CA VAL A 165 6.46 -48.89 -25.12
C VAL A 165 5.81 -50.27 -25.30
N LEU A 166 4.70 -50.52 -24.60
CA LEU A 166 3.99 -51.79 -24.71
C LEU A 166 3.45 -52.03 -26.14
N ARG A 167 2.84 -51.00 -26.73
CA ARG A 167 2.33 -51.07 -28.11
C ARG A 167 3.45 -51.33 -29.11
N GLY A 168 4.59 -50.65 -28.96
CA GLY A 168 5.78 -50.87 -29.78
C GLY A 168 6.30 -52.30 -29.67
N PHE A 169 6.35 -52.84 -28.45
CA PHE A 169 6.75 -54.22 -28.20
C PHE A 169 5.80 -55.25 -28.86
N VAL A 170 4.49 -55.09 -28.65
CA VAL A 170 3.46 -55.99 -29.24
C VAL A 170 3.54 -55.96 -30.77
N ASN A 171 3.61 -54.77 -31.38
CA ASN A 171 3.71 -54.64 -32.83
C ASN A 171 4.99 -55.27 -33.38
N GLY A 172 6.12 -55.09 -32.69
CA GLY A 172 7.39 -55.72 -33.07
C GLY A 172 7.35 -57.25 -32.99
N ALA A 173 6.74 -57.78 -31.93
CA ALA A 173 6.56 -59.22 -31.76
C ALA A 173 5.63 -59.83 -32.83
N LEU A 174 4.55 -59.13 -33.18
CA LEU A 174 3.65 -59.55 -34.26
C LEU A 174 4.34 -59.51 -35.63
N ALA A 175 5.09 -58.46 -35.94
CA ALA A 175 5.85 -58.35 -37.19
C ALA A 175 6.92 -59.45 -37.31
N ALA A 176 7.56 -59.85 -36.21
CA ALA A 176 8.52 -60.96 -36.20
C ALA A 176 7.87 -62.34 -36.39
N SER A 177 6.55 -62.45 -36.21
CA SER A 177 5.78 -63.68 -36.41
C SER A 177 5.19 -63.82 -37.81
N GLU A 178 5.25 -62.78 -38.64
CA GLU A 178 4.87 -62.88 -40.05
C GLU A 178 5.96 -63.62 -40.84
N PRO A 179 5.63 -64.69 -41.58
CA PRO A 179 6.59 -65.43 -42.37
C PRO A 179 7.08 -64.55 -43.54
N GLU A 180 8.39 -64.59 -43.80
CA GLU A 180 9.03 -63.88 -44.90
C GLU A 180 8.27 -64.13 -46.23
N PRO A 181 7.93 -63.08 -47.00
CA PRO A 181 7.24 -63.28 -48.27
C PRO A 181 8.13 -64.15 -49.16
N ARG A 182 7.63 -65.34 -49.52
CA ARG A 182 8.32 -66.26 -50.44
C ARG A 182 8.67 -65.48 -51.70
N GLU A 183 9.97 -65.32 -51.97
CA GLU A 183 10.45 -64.87 -53.26
C GLU A 183 9.86 -65.80 -54.33
N THR A 184 8.92 -65.29 -55.12
CA THR A 184 8.47 -65.97 -56.34
C THR A 184 9.61 -65.84 -57.35
N PRO A 185 10.18 -66.94 -57.86
CA PRO A 185 11.17 -66.87 -58.92
C PRO A 185 10.52 -66.22 -60.15
N SER A 186 11.17 -65.19 -60.69
CA SER A 186 10.81 -64.60 -61.97
C SER A 186 11.32 -65.51 -63.10
N ASP A 187 10.39 -66.07 -63.87
CA ASP A 187 10.66 -66.74 -65.16
C ASP A 187 11.09 -65.72 -66.24
#